data_AF-A0A7X2MXR1-F1
#
_entry.id   AF-A0A7X2MXR1-F1
#
_cell.length_a   1.000
_cell.length_b   1.000
_cell.length_c   1.000
_cell.angle_alpha   90.00
_cell.angle_beta   90.00
_cell.angle_gamma   90.00
#
_symmetry.space_group_name_H-M   'P 1'
#
loop_
_entity.id
_entity.type
_entity.pdbx_description
1 polymer ?
#
loop_
_entity_poly.entity_id
_entity_poly.type
_entity_poly.pdbx_seq_one_letter_code
_entity_poly.pdbx_strand_id
1 'polypeptide(L)'
;MDDRIALIGIIVEDINATEKLNEILHIYSKYIIGRMGLPYHKKDVCIISVVLDAPNDIISSLSGKLGMVKGINVKTMYSKIK
;
A
#
# COMPACT_ATOMS: atom_id res chain seq x y z
N MET A 1 21.49 0.49 7.95
CA MET A 1 20.14 1.08 7.86
C MET A 1 19.22 -0.06 8.20
N ASP A 2 18.52 0.03 9.32
CA ASP A 2 17.66 -1.06 9.76
C ASP A 2 16.34 -0.95 9.01
N ASP A 3 15.97 -2.05 8.34
CA ASP A 3 14.67 -2.19 7.73
C ASP A 3 13.58 -2.11 8.81
N ARG A 4 12.38 -1.72 8.40
CA ARG A 4 11.23 -1.59 9.30
C ARG A 4 10.03 -2.28 8.70
N ILE A 5 9.28 -2.95 9.56
CA ILE A 5 8.00 -3.52 9.18
C ILE A 5 6.94 -2.42 9.14
N ALA A 6 6.21 -2.32 8.03
CA ALA A 6 5.06 -1.42 7.89
C ALA A 6 3.87 -2.11 7.21
N LEU A 7 2.67 -1.65 7.58
CA LEU A 7 1.40 -2.01 6.95
C LEU A 7 0.85 -0.76 6.23
N ILE A 8 0.67 -0.86 4.91
CA ILE A 8 -0.04 0.12 4.12
C ILE A 8 -1.47 -0.39 3.88
N GLY A 9 -2.44 0.28 4.48
CA GLY A 9 -3.86 0.10 4.20
C GLY A 9 -4.30 1.03 3.09
N ILE A 10 -4.99 0.49 2.10
CA ILE A 10 -5.43 1.19 0.90
C ILE A 10 -6.92 0.89 0.70
N ILE A 11 -7.73 1.94 0.58
CA ILE A 11 -9.14 1.84 0.19
C ILE A 11 -9.24 2.38 -1.23
N VAL A 12 -9.66 1.55 -2.16
CA VAL A 12 -9.86 1.89 -3.56
C VAL A 12 -11.33 2.21 -3.76
N GLU A 13 -11.61 3.48 -4.05
CA GLU A 13 -12.96 4.02 -4.30
C GLU A 13 -13.26 4.12 -5.81
N ASP A 14 -12.22 4.21 -6.64
CA ASP A 14 -12.33 4.14 -8.11
C ASP A 14 -11.54 2.94 -8.63
N ILE A 15 -12.22 1.99 -9.24
CA ILE A 15 -11.59 0.76 -9.75
C ILE A 15 -10.60 1.04 -10.88
N ASN A 16 -10.73 2.15 -11.60
CA ASN A 16 -9.77 2.55 -12.65
C ASN A 16 -8.42 2.93 -12.06
N ALA A 17 -8.36 3.28 -10.76
CA ALA A 17 -7.10 3.56 -10.07
C ALA A 17 -6.26 2.30 -9.80
N THR A 18 -6.84 1.10 -9.96
CA THR A 18 -6.17 -0.18 -9.63
C THR A 18 -4.97 -0.49 -10.52
N GLU A 19 -4.98 -0.07 -11.78
CA GLU A 19 -3.85 -0.28 -12.69
C GLU A 19 -2.60 0.46 -12.20
N LYS A 20 -2.72 1.79 -12.05
CA LYS A 20 -1.64 2.65 -11.53
C LYS A 20 -1.19 2.23 -10.12
N LEU A 21 -2.14 1.86 -9.27
CA LEU A 21 -1.84 1.31 -7.94
C LEU A 21 -0.94 0.07 -8.05
N ASN A 22 -1.34 -0.90 -8.88
CA ASN A 22 -0.61 -2.16 -9.04
C ASN A 22 0.78 -1.95 -9.65
N GLU A 23 0.93 -1.03 -10.61
CA GLU A 23 2.24 -0.65 -11.15
C GLU A 23 3.16 -0.11 -10.06
N ILE A 24 2.66 0.83 -9.23
CA ILE A 24 3.42 1.38 -8.12
C ILE A 24 3.83 0.24 -7.17
N LEU A 25 2.90 -0.63 -6.75
CA LEU A 25 3.22 -1.75 -5.87
C LEU A 25 4.26 -2.71 -6.49
N HIS A 26 4.18 -2.94 -7.81
CA HIS A 26 5.10 -3.84 -8.51
C HIS A 26 6.54 -3.33 -8.49
N ILE A 27 6.76 -2.02 -8.63
CA ILE A 27 8.10 -1.39 -8.54
C ILE A 27 8.76 -1.67 -7.18
N TYR A 28 7.97 -1.76 -6.12
CA TYR A 28 8.44 -1.98 -4.75
C TYR A 28 8.28 -3.45 -4.29
N SER A 29 7.95 -4.37 -5.21
CA SER A 29 7.60 -5.76 -4.90
C SER A 29 8.64 -6.52 -4.09
N LYS A 30 9.93 -6.23 -4.29
CA LYS A 30 11.03 -6.85 -3.54
C LYS A 30 10.99 -6.61 -2.03
N TYR A 31 10.26 -5.58 -1.58
CA TYR A 31 10.09 -5.23 -0.17
C TYR A 31 8.75 -5.71 0.41
N ILE A 32 7.86 -6.26 -0.42
CA ILE A 32 6.53 -6.68 0.01
C ILE A 32 6.62 -8.10 0.58
N ILE A 33 6.36 -8.23 1.89
CA ILE A 33 6.25 -9.52 2.56
C ILE A 33 4.97 -10.24 2.12
N GLY A 34 3.89 -9.48 1.96
CA GLY A 34 2.60 -10.01 1.56
C GLY A 34 1.56 -8.92 1.33
N ARG A 35 0.48 -9.28 0.67
CA ARG A 35 -0.69 -8.41 0.49
C ARG A 35 -1.99 -9.18 0.55
N MET A 36 -3.03 -8.53 1.03
CA MET A 36 -4.40 -9.03 1.06
C MET A 36 -5.32 -8.05 0.33
N GLY A 37 -6.10 -8.56 -0.61
CA GLY A 37 -7.18 -7.82 -1.27
C GLY A 37 -8.53 -8.30 -0.76
N LEU A 38 -9.41 -7.37 -0.42
CA LEU A 38 -10.75 -7.63 0.08
C LEU A 38 -11.75 -6.77 -0.71
N PRO A 39 -12.41 -7.34 -1.72
CA PRO A 39 -13.49 -6.64 -2.42
C PRO A 39 -14.67 -6.46 -1.47
N TYR A 40 -15.12 -5.23 -1.28
CA TYR A 40 -16.25 -4.90 -0.41
C TYR A 40 -17.42 -4.35 -1.23
N HIS A 41 -18.07 -5.26 -1.96
CA HIS A 41 -19.15 -4.95 -2.91
C HIS A 41 -20.30 -4.12 -2.33
N LYS A 42 -20.62 -4.29 -1.04
CA LYS A 42 -21.67 -3.51 -0.36
C LYS A 42 -21.41 -2.00 -0.36
N LYS A 43 -20.15 -1.59 -0.45
CA LYS A 43 -19.74 -0.18 -0.47
C LYS A 43 -19.09 0.21 -1.79
N ASP A 44 -19.07 -0.69 -2.77
CA ASP A 44 -18.42 -0.50 -4.07
C ASP A 44 -16.96 -0.05 -3.95
N VAL A 45 -16.24 -0.61 -2.98
CA VAL A 45 -14.81 -0.35 -2.75
C VAL A 45 -14.01 -1.64 -2.69
N CYS A 46 -12.71 -1.54 -2.93
CA CYS A 46 -11.76 -2.64 -2.69
C CYS A 46 -10.75 -2.21 -1.62
N ILE A 47 -10.54 -3.05 -0.62
CA ILE A 47 -9.55 -2.79 0.43
C ILE A 47 -8.30 -3.62 0.12
N ILE A 48 -7.15 -2.98 0.10
CA ILE A 48 -5.85 -3.64 -0.12
C ILE A 48 -4.97 -3.35 1.08
N SER A 49 -4.45 -4.40 1.69
CA SER A 49 -3.46 -4.32 2.78
C SER A 49 -2.13 -4.83 2.25
N VAL A 50 -1.06 -4.05 2.39
CA VAL A 50 0.29 -4.41 1.94
C VAL A 50 1.23 -4.36 3.12
N VAL A 51 1.89 -5.47 3.41
CA VAL A 51 2.91 -5.57 4.46
C VAL A 51 4.29 -5.48 3.81
N LEU A 52 5.14 -4.61 4.35
CA LEU A 52 6.47 -4.31 3.85
C LEU A 52 7.52 -4.58 4.92
N ASP A 53 8.69 -5.02 4.48
CA ASP A 53 9.94 -4.97 5.24
C ASP A 53 10.98 -4.22 4.39
N ALA A 54 11.28 -2.98 4.76
CA ALA A 54 12.09 -2.10 3.92
C ALA A 54 12.72 -0.95 4.70
N PRO A 55 13.69 -0.24 4.09
CA PRO A 55 14.18 1.02 4.62
C PRO A 55 13.08 2.08 4.74
N ASN A 56 13.18 2.95 5.74
CA ASN A 56 12.15 3.94 6.04
C ASN A 56 11.89 4.93 4.87
N ASP A 57 12.93 5.28 4.12
CA ASP A 57 12.83 6.14 2.92
C ASP A 57 12.03 5.45 1.79
N ILE A 58 12.21 4.13 1.64
CA ILE A 58 11.45 3.32 0.68
C ILE A 58 9.98 3.28 1.06
N ILE A 59 9.65 3.01 2.32
CA ILE A 59 8.26 2.99 2.82
C ILE A 59 7.60 4.36 2.64
N SER A 60 8.32 5.42 2.99
CA SER A 60 7.83 6.80 2.86
C SER A 60 7.59 7.17 1.39
N SER A 61 8.52 6.81 0.50
CA SER A 61 8.39 7.02 -0.95
C SER A 61 7.19 6.30 -1.53
N LEU A 62 7.01 5.01 -1.19
CA LEU A 62 5.87 4.22 -1.64
C LEU A 62 4.54 4.81 -1.14
N SER A 63 4.44 5.11 0.16
CA SER A 63 3.26 5.73 0.76
C SER A 63 2.92 7.07 0.11
N GLY A 64 3.93 7.90 -0.19
CA GLY A 64 3.74 9.17 -0.88
C GLY A 64 3.20 9.00 -2.30
N LYS A 65 3.81 8.11 -3.10
CA LYS A 65 3.36 7.82 -4.47
C LYS A 65 1.93 7.28 -4.52
N LEU A 66 1.59 6.37 -3.62
CA LEU A 66 0.23 5.84 -3.50
C LEU A 66 -0.76 6.95 -3.10
N GLY A 67 -0.39 7.81 -2.14
CA GLY A 67 -1.23 8.93 -1.72
C GLY A 67 -1.52 9.97 -2.81
N MET A 68 -0.77 9.99 -3.91
CA MET A 68 -1.00 10.86 -5.07
C MET A 68 -1.94 10.25 -6.13
N VAL A 69 -2.30 8.98 -6.00
CA VAL A 69 -3.24 8.32 -6.91
C VAL A 69 -4.66 8.81 -6.57
N LYS A 70 -5.35 9.39 -7.56
CA LYS A 70 -6.74 9.81 -7.39
C LYS A 70 -7.64 8.57 -7.28
N GLY A 71 -8.69 8.65 -6.47
CA GLY A 71 -9.65 7.55 -6.30
C GLY A 71 -9.23 6.48 -5.30
N ILE A 72 -8.16 6.70 -4.53
CA ILE A 72 -7.78 5.84 -3.41
C ILE A 72 -7.49 6.64 -2.14
N ASN A 73 -7.65 6.01 -0.98
CA ASN A 73 -7.23 6.51 0.32
C ASN A 73 -6.16 5.59 0.90
N VAL A 74 -5.06 6.15 1.40
CA VAL A 74 -3.89 5.40 1.86
C VAL A 74 -3.54 5.80 3.29
N LYS A 75 -3.29 4.80 4.13
CA LYS A 75 -2.76 4.97 5.49
C LYS A 75 -1.63 3.98 5.73
N THR A 76 -0.54 4.49 6.29
CA THR A 76 0.64 3.68 6.61
C THR A 76 0.81 3.60 8.12
N MET A 77 0.96 2.38 8.62
CA MET A 77 1.20 2.06 10.01
C MET A 77 2.58 1.40 10.13
N TYR A 78 3.40 1.90 11.05
CA TYR A 78 4.71 1.32 11.30
C TYR A 78 4.66 0.38 12.50
N SER A 79 5.34 -0.76 12.39
CA SER A 79 5.57 -1.62 13.54
C SER A 79 6.42 -0.90 14.58
N LYS A 80 6.11 -1.18 15.85
CA LYS A 80 6.95 -0.77 16.99
C LYS A 80 8.17 -1.69 17.15
N ILE A 81 8.12 -2.87 16.54
CA ILE A 81 9.24 -3.81 16.46
C ILE A 81 10.18 -3.28 15.38
N LYS A 82 11.46 -3.18 15.72
CA LYS A 82 12.53 -2.90 14.78
C LYS A 82 13.11 -4.22 14.30
#